data_AF-A0A6C0ES68-F1
#
_entry.id   AF-A0A6C0ES68-F1
#
_cell.length_a   1.000
_cell.length_b   1.000
_cell.length_c   1.000
_cell.angle_alpha   90.00
_cell.angle_beta   90.00
_cell.angle_gamma   90.00
#
_symmetry.space_group_name_H-M   'P 1'
#
loop_
_entity.id
_entity.type
_entity.pdbx_description
1 polymer ?
#
loop_
_entity_poly.entity_id
_entity_poly.type
_entity_poly.pdbx_seq_one_letter_code
_entity_poly.pdbx_strand_id
1 'polypeptide(L)'
;MSEVKKDSSETNTMDISGEELIKRRAEAMQIETRRQAMIELIMRQTDYTEEVARIKLEDWKNNYLHVIKEYMNPNFQDKLKTPTSSSKNQMIYGEIRNFMDDVNKQQLQRKRDAEQLEQKKAAYIAYMNKLQKESKENN
;
A
#
# COMPACT_ATOMS: atom_id res chain seq x y z
N MET A 1 -42.73 -41.42 9.18
CA MET A 1 -42.20 -40.66 10.34
C MET A 1 -40.70 -40.89 10.38
N SER A 2 -39.90 -39.88 10.01
CA SER A 2 -38.48 -39.78 10.37
C SER A 2 -37.89 -38.45 9.84
N GLU A 3 -38.07 -37.43 10.69
CA GLU A 3 -37.12 -36.36 11.04
C GLU A 3 -36.31 -35.64 9.94
N VAL A 4 -36.79 -34.44 9.59
CA VAL A 4 -36.01 -33.37 8.96
C VAL A 4 -35.05 -32.80 10.00
N LYS A 5 -33.74 -33.02 9.84
CA LYS A 5 -32.71 -32.31 10.62
C LYS A 5 -32.64 -30.86 10.16
N LYS A 6 -33.03 -29.97 11.06
CA LYS A 6 -32.97 -28.51 10.91
C LYS A 6 -31.55 -28.08 11.26
N ASP A 7 -30.70 -27.86 10.26
CA ASP A 7 -29.39 -27.24 10.45
C ASP A 7 -29.59 -25.78 10.86
N SER A 8 -29.47 -25.51 12.16
CA SER A 8 -29.35 -24.18 12.72
C SER A 8 -27.91 -23.72 12.56
N SER A 9 -27.59 -23.06 11.44
CA SER A 9 -26.39 -22.23 11.38
C SER A 9 -26.58 -21.07 12.35
N GLU A 10 -25.85 -21.10 13.47
CA GLU A 10 -25.74 -20.00 14.41
C GLU A 10 -25.26 -18.76 13.66
N THR A 11 -26.18 -17.87 13.31
CA THR A 11 -25.83 -16.53 12.86
C THR A 11 -25.25 -15.80 14.07
N ASN A 12 -23.93 -15.79 14.19
CA ASN A 12 -23.21 -14.94 15.13
C ASN A 12 -23.49 -13.47 14.75
N THR A 13 -24.57 -12.93 15.32
CA THR A 13 -24.96 -11.54 15.15
C THR A 13 -24.13 -10.73 16.12
N MET A 14 -22.91 -10.36 15.70
CA MET A 14 -22.16 -9.31 16.39
C MET A 14 -22.99 -8.04 16.32
N ASP A 15 -23.34 -7.47 17.48
CA ASP A 15 -24.02 -6.18 17.58
C ASP A 15 -23.02 -5.08 17.22
N ILE A 16 -23.06 -4.66 15.96
CA ILE A 16 -22.15 -3.66 15.41
C ILE A 16 -22.77 -2.30 15.73
N SER A 17 -22.06 -1.46 16.49
CA SER A 17 -22.43 -0.06 16.70
C SER A 17 -22.85 0.61 15.38
N GLY A 18 -23.90 1.45 15.41
CA GLY A 18 -24.44 2.11 14.22
C GLY A 18 -23.40 2.88 13.40
N GLU A 19 -22.34 3.37 14.04
CA GLU A 19 -21.26 4.10 13.38
C GLU A 19 -20.36 3.20 12.50
N GLU A 20 -20.08 1.97 12.95
CA GLU A 20 -19.29 0.99 12.19
C GLU A 20 -20.08 0.40 11.01
N LEU A 21 -21.40 0.26 11.13
CA LEU A 21 -22.29 -0.14 10.03
C LEU A 21 -22.29 0.90 8.89
N ILE A 22 -22.37 2.18 9.25
CA ILE A 22 -22.32 3.29 8.28
C ILE A 22 -20.97 3.29 7.56
N LYS A 23 -19.87 3.09 8.31
CA LYS A 23 -18.53 3.03 7.74
C LYS A 23 -18.37 1.87 6.75
N ARG A 24 -18.78 0.64 7.11
CA ARG A 24 -18.71 -0.52 6.21
C ARG A 24 -19.55 -0.34 4.94
N ARG A 25 -20.74 0.27 5.07
CA ARG A 25 -21.61 0.56 3.92
C ARG A 25 -20.98 1.59 3.00
N ALA A 26 -20.35 2.64 3.55
CA ALA A 26 -19.64 3.65 2.77
C ALA A 26 -18.41 3.07 2.06
N GLU A 27 -17.64 2.20 2.72
CA GLU A 27 -16.50 1.51 2.14
C GLU A 27 -16.92 0.58 0.98
N ALA A 28 -17.99 -0.21 1.17
CA ALA A 28 -18.53 -1.06 0.11
C ALA A 28 -19.02 -0.24 -1.10
N MET A 29 -19.69 0.89 -0.86
CA MET A 29 -20.14 1.80 -1.92
C MET A 29 -18.96 2.42 -2.68
N GLN A 30 -17.88 2.80 -1.99
CA GLN A 30 -16.68 3.31 -2.65
C GLN A 30 -15.96 2.24 -3.48
N ILE A 31 -15.96 0.99 -3.04
CA ILE A 31 -15.37 -0.11 -3.80
C ILE A 31 -16.16 -0.34 -5.09
N GLU A 32 -17.49 -0.34 -5.03
CA GLU A 32 -18.35 -0.56 -6.20
C GLU A 32 -18.22 0.56 -7.23
N THR A 33 -18.24 1.81 -6.78
CA THR A 33 -18.04 2.98 -7.66
C THR A 33 -16.68 2.96 -8.36
N ARG A 34 -15.61 2.57 -7.66
CA ARG A 34 -14.29 2.37 -8.28
C ARG A 34 -14.30 1.23 -9.28
N ARG A 35 -14.98 0.11 -8.98
CA ARG A 35 -15.09 -1.03 -9.89
C ARG A 35 -15.82 -0.66 -11.17
N GLN A 36 -16.92 0.09 -11.06
CA GLN A 36 -17.66 0.56 -12.22
C GLN A 36 -16.82 1.50 -13.09
N ALA A 37 -16.10 2.44 -12.48
CA ALA A 37 -15.20 3.34 -13.21
C ALA A 37 -14.09 2.57 -13.97
N MET A 38 -13.59 1.46 -13.43
CA MET A 38 -12.63 0.60 -14.14
C MET A 38 -13.26 -0.12 -15.33
N ILE A 39 -14.50 -0.61 -15.20
CA ILE A 39 -15.24 -1.28 -16.27
C ILE A 39 -15.54 -0.30 -17.41
N GLU A 40 -16.03 0.90 -17.09
CA GLU A 40 -16.28 1.96 -18.06
C GLU A 40 -15.01 2.36 -18.83
N LEU A 41 -13.87 2.41 -18.12
CA LEU A 41 -12.58 2.70 -18.75
C LEU A 41 -12.17 1.62 -19.75
N ILE A 42 -12.39 0.33 -19.41
CA ILE A 42 -12.12 -0.78 -20.33
C ILE A 42 -13.03 -0.68 -21.56
N MET A 43 -14.35 -0.55 -21.35
CA MET A 43 -15.33 -0.45 -22.44
C MET A 43 -15.10 0.74 -23.37
N ARG A 44 -14.53 1.84 -22.87
CA ARG A 44 -14.18 2.99 -23.72
C ARG A 44 -12.96 2.74 -24.61
N GLN A 45 -12.07 1.83 -24.21
CA GLN A 45 -10.81 1.55 -24.90
C GLN A 45 -10.84 0.23 -25.69
N THR A 46 -11.83 -0.62 -25.46
CA THR A 46 -11.99 -1.94 -26.09
C THR A 46 -13.42 -2.14 -26.56
N ASP A 47 -13.65 -3.10 -27.45
CA ASP A 47 -15.01 -3.44 -27.93
C ASP A 47 -15.71 -4.47 -27.01
N TYR A 48 -15.32 -4.50 -25.73
CA TYR A 48 -15.91 -5.44 -24.76
C TYR A 48 -17.27 -4.95 -24.25
N THR A 49 -18.19 -5.90 -24.07
CA THR A 49 -19.42 -5.65 -23.32
C THR A 49 -19.13 -5.56 -21.83
N GLU A 50 -20.02 -4.94 -21.06
CA GLU A 50 -19.89 -4.79 -19.61
C GLU A 50 -19.62 -6.12 -18.90
N GLU A 51 -20.33 -7.19 -19.32
CA GLU A 51 -20.15 -8.53 -18.76
C GLU A 51 -18.75 -9.09 -19.03
N VAL A 52 -18.24 -8.94 -20.26
CA VAL A 52 -16.91 -9.43 -20.65
C VAL A 52 -15.83 -8.63 -19.94
N ALA A 53 -15.98 -7.31 -19.85
CA ALA A 53 -15.06 -6.44 -19.12
C ALA A 53 -15.00 -6.81 -17.63
N ARG A 54 -16.14 -7.14 -17.01
CA ARG A 54 -16.20 -7.57 -15.60
C ARG A 54 -15.47 -8.90 -15.37
N ILE A 55 -15.70 -9.89 -16.23
CA ILE A 55 -15.03 -11.21 -16.15
C ILE A 55 -13.52 -11.03 -16.30
N LYS A 56 -13.09 -10.31 -17.33
CA LYS A 56 -11.66 -10.05 -17.57
C LYS A 56 -11.00 -9.24 -16.45
N LEU A 57 -11.71 -8.28 -15.87
CA LEU A 57 -11.21 -7.51 -14.74
C LEU A 57 -10.98 -8.41 -13.50
N GLU A 58 -11.83 -9.41 -13.30
CA GLU A 58 -11.69 -10.41 -12.23
C GLU A 58 -10.52 -11.37 -12.49
N ASP A 59 -10.36 -11.86 -13.73
CA ASP A 59 -9.22 -12.69 -14.15
C ASP A 59 -7.88 -12.00 -13.85
N TRP A 60 -7.83 -10.68 -14.04
CA TRP A 60 -6.64 -9.86 -13.79
C TRP A 60 -6.58 -9.21 -12.40
N LYS A 61 -7.36 -9.70 -11.42
CA LYS A 61 -7.35 -9.23 -10.03
C LYS A 61 -7.54 -7.70 -9.90
N ASN A 62 -8.53 -7.16 -10.59
CA ASN A 62 -8.86 -5.72 -10.67
C ASN A 62 -7.80 -4.85 -11.37
N ASN A 63 -6.93 -5.44 -12.19
CA ASN A 63 -5.96 -4.68 -12.96
C ASN A 63 -6.46 -4.37 -14.38
N TYR A 64 -7.24 -3.29 -14.50
CA TYR A 64 -7.81 -2.85 -15.78
C TYR A 64 -6.75 -2.61 -16.87
N LEU A 65 -5.53 -2.20 -16.50
CA LEU A 65 -4.46 -1.95 -17.45
C LEU A 65 -3.98 -3.24 -18.11
N HIS A 66 -4.00 -4.37 -17.39
CA HIS A 66 -3.64 -5.66 -17.96
C HIS A 66 -4.72 -6.17 -18.91
N VAL A 67 -6.00 -5.92 -18.62
CA VAL A 67 -7.12 -6.22 -19.52
C VAL A 67 -6.97 -5.47 -20.85
N ILE A 68 -6.68 -4.16 -20.80
CA ILE A 68 -6.48 -3.34 -22.01
C ILE A 68 -5.24 -3.81 -22.78
N LYS A 69 -4.15 -4.14 -22.08
CA LYS A 69 -2.92 -4.66 -22.71
C LYS A 69 -3.13 -6.03 -23.34
N GLU A 70 -3.90 -6.91 -22.71
CA GLU A 70 -4.28 -8.21 -23.26
C GLU A 70 -5.13 -8.04 -24.52
N TYR A 71 -6.08 -7.09 -24.52
CA TYR A 71 -6.89 -6.78 -25.71
C TYR A 71 -6.02 -6.31 -26.88
N MET A 72 -5.06 -5.41 -26.63
CA MET A 72 -4.14 -4.91 -27.65
C MET A 72 -3.09 -5.94 -28.09
N ASN A 73 -2.67 -6.82 -27.19
CA ASN A 73 -1.67 -7.85 -27.45
C ASN A 73 -2.01 -9.15 -26.70
N PRO A 74 -2.63 -10.13 -27.37
CA PRO A 74 -3.05 -11.39 -26.75
C PRO A 74 -1.89 -12.18 -26.09
N ASN A 75 -0.66 -12.03 -26.59
CA ASN A 75 0.52 -12.72 -26.06
C ASN A 75 1.28 -11.88 -25.01
N PHE A 76 0.65 -10.83 -24.47
CA PHE A 76 1.24 -9.99 -23.43
C PHE A 76 1.67 -10.78 -22.18
N GLN A 77 0.96 -11.87 -21.87
CA GLN A 77 1.25 -12.73 -20.72
C GLN A 77 2.64 -13.38 -20.81
N ASP A 78 3.16 -13.62 -22.01
CA ASP A 78 4.44 -14.30 -22.18
C ASP A 78 5.63 -13.39 -21.81
N LYS A 79 5.47 -12.07 -21.98
CA LYS A 79 6.47 -11.08 -21.56
C LYS A 79 6.53 -10.89 -20.04
N LEU A 80 5.43 -11.17 -19.32
CA LEU A 80 5.41 -11.16 -17.86
C LEU A 80 6.12 -12.38 -17.26
N LYS A 81 6.12 -13.50 -18.00
CA LYS A 81 6.67 -14.79 -17.54
C LYS A 81 8.16 -14.93 -17.73
N THR A 82 8.81 -14.10 -18.54
CA THR A 82 10.27 -14.10 -18.62
C THR A 82 10.81 -13.34 -17.42
N PRO A 83 11.30 -14.00 -16.33
CA PRO A 83 12.23 -13.32 -15.47
C PRO A 83 13.34 -12.85 -16.41
N THR A 84 13.68 -11.56 -16.37
CA THR A 84 14.94 -11.12 -16.94
C THR A 84 15.98 -11.98 -16.27
N SER A 85 16.51 -12.98 -16.96
CA SER A 85 17.44 -13.95 -16.41
C SER A 85 18.73 -13.18 -16.19
N SER A 86 18.80 -12.47 -15.06
CA SER A 86 19.99 -11.77 -14.67
C SER A 86 21.08 -12.83 -14.56
N SER A 87 22.16 -12.67 -15.31
CA SER A 87 23.31 -13.55 -15.18
C SER A 87 23.71 -13.63 -13.70
N LYS A 88 24.26 -14.76 -13.25
CA LYS A 88 24.74 -14.91 -11.87
C LYS A 88 25.60 -13.73 -11.43
N ASN A 89 26.42 -13.20 -12.35
CA ASN A 89 27.24 -12.02 -12.11
C ASN A 89 26.39 -10.75 -11.85
N GLN A 90 25.31 -10.53 -12.60
CA GLN A 90 24.41 -9.39 -12.37
C GLN A 90 23.70 -9.48 -11.02
N MET A 91 23.32 -10.68 -10.59
CA MET A 91 22.77 -10.90 -9.24
C MET A 91 23.80 -10.57 -8.17
N ILE A 92 25.03 -11.10 -8.30
CA ILE A 92 26.14 -10.83 -7.37
C ILE A 92 26.44 -9.33 -7.28
N TYR A 93 26.51 -8.63 -8.42
CA TYR A 93 26.72 -7.18 -8.42
C TYR A 93 25.55 -6.41 -7.79
N GLY A 94 24.32 -6.90 -7.96
CA GLY A 94 23.14 -6.35 -7.29
C GLY A 94 23.23 -6.48 -5.77
N GLU A 95 23.62 -7.65 -5.27
CA GLU A 95 23.81 -7.89 -3.85
C GLU A 95 24.93 -7.02 -3.25
N ILE A 96 26.07 -6.91 -3.95
CA ILE A 96 27.18 -6.04 -3.51
C ILE A 96 26.73 -4.58 -3.43
N ARG A 97 25.99 -4.09 -4.43
CA ARG A 97 25.48 -2.71 -4.44
C ARG A 97 24.50 -2.48 -3.29
N ASN A 98 23.53 -3.37 -3.12
CA ASN A 98 22.54 -3.26 -2.06
C ASN A 98 23.20 -3.22 -0.68
N PHE A 99 24.20 -4.10 -0.46
CA PHE A 99 24.97 -4.10 0.78
C PHE A 99 25.69 -2.77 1.03
N MET A 100 26.38 -2.23 0.02
CA MET A 100 27.07 -0.94 0.14
C MET A 100 26.09 0.22 0.37
N ASP A 101 24.96 0.23 -0.33
CA ASP A 101 23.93 1.26 -0.21
C ASP A 101 23.32 1.26 1.20
N ASP A 102 23.06 0.08 1.77
CA ASP A 102 22.54 -0.06 3.12
C ASP A 102 23.54 0.44 4.17
N VAL A 103 24.82 0.09 4.05
CA VAL A 103 25.88 0.56 4.95
C VAL A 103 26.00 2.09 4.89
N ASN A 104 26.04 2.66 3.68
CA ASN A 104 26.14 4.10 3.48
C ASN A 104 24.92 4.84 4.03
N LYS A 105 23.72 4.30 3.81
CA LYS A 105 22.46 4.86 4.33
C LYS A 105 22.47 4.90 5.86
N GLN A 106 22.88 3.81 6.51
CA GLN A 106 22.98 3.75 7.97
C GLN A 106 24.00 4.75 8.52
N GLN A 107 25.17 4.86 7.89
CA GLN A 107 26.20 5.80 8.33
C GLN A 107 25.72 7.25 8.21
N LEU A 108 25.08 7.60 7.10
CA LEU A 108 24.54 8.94 6.88
C LEU A 108 23.43 9.26 7.88
N GLN A 109 22.56 8.29 8.17
CA GLN A 109 21.50 8.44 9.17
C GLN A 109 22.11 8.71 10.57
N ARG A 110 23.09 7.91 11.00
CA ARG A 110 23.77 8.11 12.28
C ARG A 110 24.43 9.49 12.40
N LYS A 111 25.03 9.99 11.32
CA LYS A 111 25.60 11.35 11.28
C LYS A 111 24.52 12.41 11.48
N ARG A 112 23.42 12.33 10.73
CA ARG A 112 22.29 13.26 10.88
C ARG A 112 21.68 13.24 12.27
N ASP A 113 21.51 12.04 12.84
CA ASP A 113 20.94 11.89 14.18
C ASP A 113 21.87 12.49 15.25
N ALA A 114 23.19 12.32 15.10
CA ALA A 114 24.18 12.92 15.98
C ALA A 114 24.17 14.46 15.91
N GLU A 115 24.14 15.02 14.70
CA GLU A 115 24.04 16.48 14.48
C GLU A 115 22.76 17.06 15.09
N GLN A 116 21.61 16.40 14.87
CA GLN A 116 20.34 16.83 15.47
C GLN A 116 20.37 16.78 16.99
N LEU A 117 20.99 15.74 17.57
CA LEU A 117 21.12 15.63 19.02
C LEU A 117 21.99 16.76 19.59
N GLU A 118 23.09 17.09 18.92
CA GLU A 118 23.97 18.19 19.31
C GLU A 118 23.26 19.55 19.26
N GLN A 119 22.52 19.82 18.18
CA GLN A 119 21.71 21.04 18.06
C GLN A 119 20.66 21.14 19.18
N LYS A 120 19.95 20.05 19.47
CA LYS A 120 18.97 20.01 20.57
C LYS A 120 19.62 20.26 21.93
N LYS A 121 20.80 19.68 22.19
CA LYS A 121 21.57 19.91 23.42
C LYS A 121 21.99 21.38 23.53
N ALA A 122 22.52 21.97 22.46
CA ALA A 122 22.92 23.38 22.44
C ALA A 122 21.73 24.32 22.69
N ALA A 123 20.61 24.08 22.03
CA ALA A 123 19.38 24.85 22.22
C ALA A 123 18.86 24.74 23.67
N TYR A 124 18.90 23.54 24.27
CA TYR A 124 18.51 23.33 25.65
C TYR A 124 19.43 24.07 26.63
N ILE A 125 20.74 24.02 26.43
CA ILE A 125 21.71 24.75 27.27
C ILE A 125 21.47 26.26 27.16
N ALA A 126 21.24 26.79 25.95
CA ALA A 126 20.92 28.20 25.76
C ALA A 126 19.64 28.62 26.47
N TYR A 127 18.59 27.78 26.41
CA TYR A 127 17.33 27.99 27.13
C TYR A 127 17.55 28.03 28.66
N MET A 128 18.29 27.07 29.21
CA MET A 128 18.59 27.02 30.64
C MET A 128 19.40 28.23 31.11
N ASN A 129 20.39 28.67 30.32
CA ASN A 129 21.17 29.87 30.61
C ASN A 129 20.31 31.14 30.63
N LYS A 130 19.33 31.23 29.72
CA LYS A 130 18.39 32.36 29.69
C LYS A 130 17.53 32.42 30.96
N LEU A 131 16.96 31.28 31.38
CA LEU A 131 16.18 31.18 32.62
C LEU A 131 17.00 31.58 33.86
N GLN A 132 18.27 31.14 33.93
CA GLN A 132 19.17 31.51 35.02
C GLN A 132 19.52 33.00 35.04
N LYS A 133 19.53 33.67 33.89
CA LYS A 133 19.77 35.11 33.80
C LYS A 133 18.54 35.89 34.27
N GLU A 134 17.36 35.50 33.80
CA GLU A 134 16.08 36.11 34.20
C GLU A 134 15.82 35.94 35.71
N SER A 135 16.20 34.82 36.32
CA SER A 135 16.06 34.64 37.78
C SER A 135 17.05 35.48 38.61
N LYS A 136 18.20 35.83 38.05
CA LYS A 136 19.19 36.72 38.69
C LYS A 136 18.87 38.21 38.50
N GLU A 137 18.16 38.58 37.45
CA GLU A 137 17.74 39.97 37.20
C GLU A 137 16.48 40.34 38.02
N ASN A 138 15.69 39.35 38.45
CA ASN A 138 14.46 39.55 39.23
C ASN A 138 14.64 39.39 40.75
N ASN A 139 15.88 39.30 41.26
CA ASN A 139 16.21 39.10 42.67
C ASN A 139 17.32 40.07 43.08
#